data_AF-A0A3Q1CJY1-F1
#
_entry.id   AF-A0A3Q1CJY1-F1
#
_cell.length_a   1.000
_cell.length_b   1.000
_cell.length_c   1.000
_cell.angle_alpha   90.00
_cell.angle_beta   90.00
_cell.angle_gamma   90.00
#
_symmetry.space_group_name_H-M   'P 1'
#
loop_
_entity.id
_entity.type
_entity.pdbx_description
1 polymer ?
#
loop_
_entity_poly.entity_id
_entity_poly.type
_entity_poly.pdbx_seq_one_letter_code
_entity_poly.pdbx_strand_id
1 'polypeptide(L)'
;MIQTANHVVEFVSESESRVSLQSEVFVRRLNQVVSLWWTFGGGTRLDVGSDVRPTLTVLPPSSEELQQGKATLMCLANKGFPSDWSLSWKVDGSSSSSWEESRSPGVLEKDGLYSWSSTLRLPADQWRKVVSVSCEATQGSQTPFSETLRRDQCSQS
;
A
#
# COMPACT_ATOMS: atom_id res chain seq x y z
N MET A 1 16.40 22.30 30.48
CA MET A 1 17.40 21.74 31.41
C MET A 1 17.77 20.39 30.82
N ILE A 2 18.80 20.28 29.99
CA ILE A 2 20.22 20.16 30.35
C ILE A 2 21.09 21.04 29.41
N GLN A 3 21.80 22.01 29.99
CA GLN A 3 23.05 22.64 29.49
C GLN A 3 24.18 21.61 29.66
N THR A 4 25.33 21.54 28.98
CA THR A 4 26.22 22.46 28.24
C THR A 4 27.38 21.58 27.73
N ALA A 5 28.12 22.01 26.70
CA ALA A 5 29.59 22.18 26.76
C ALA A 5 30.18 22.31 25.35
N ASN A 6 30.58 23.53 25.00
CA ASN A 6 31.60 23.77 23.98
C ASN A 6 32.94 23.31 24.55
N HIS A 7 33.49 22.21 24.03
CA HIS A 7 34.84 21.83 24.38
C HIS A 7 35.82 22.50 23.41
N VAL A 8 36.50 23.52 23.95
CA VAL A 8 37.74 24.06 23.41
C VAL A 8 38.78 22.95 23.49
N VAL A 9 39.52 22.72 22.41
CA VAL A 9 40.74 21.91 22.47
C VAL A 9 41.86 22.81 21.98
N GLU A 10 42.66 23.28 22.93
CA GLU A 10 43.95 23.91 22.68
C GLU A 10 44.93 22.82 22.23
N PHE A 11 45.62 23.06 21.11
CA PHE A 11 46.84 22.34 20.76
C PHE A 11 47.94 23.38 20.52
N VAL A 12 48.89 23.42 21.45
CA VAL A 12 50.13 24.21 21.35
C VAL A 12 51.19 23.29 20.73
N SER A 13 51.82 23.74 19.64
CA SER A 13 53.08 23.17 19.15
C SER A 13 54.03 24.30 18.75
N GLU A 14 55.16 24.39 19.44
CA GLU A 14 56.18 25.43 19.28
C GLU A 14 57.36 24.90 18.43
N SER A 15 57.68 25.58 17.33
CA SER A 15 59.06 25.76 16.81
C SER A 15 59.07 26.75 15.62
N GLU A 16 60.22 27.38 15.41
CA GLU A 16 60.40 28.81 15.07
C GLU A 16 60.14 29.29 13.62
N SER A 17 59.67 30.55 13.54
CA SER A 17 60.07 31.62 12.61
C SER A 17 59.70 31.57 11.11
N ARG A 18 58.51 32.10 10.77
CA ARG A 18 58.25 33.16 9.75
C ARG A 18 56.74 33.35 9.60
N VAL A 19 56.23 34.51 10.00
CA VAL A 19 54.81 34.86 9.84
C VAL A 19 54.56 35.23 8.37
N SER A 20 53.81 34.39 7.66
CA SER A 20 53.16 34.74 6.39
C SER A 20 51.66 34.75 6.64
N LEU A 21 51.04 35.94 6.60
CA LEU A 21 49.59 36.08 6.72
C LEU A 21 48.94 35.75 5.35
N GLN A 22 48.56 34.49 5.15
CA GLN A 22 47.62 34.13 4.08
C GLN A 22 46.21 34.09 4.65
N SER A 23 45.33 34.92 4.09
CA SER A 23 43.90 34.90 4.40
C SER A 23 43.25 33.72 3.69
N GLU A 24 43.11 32.58 4.36
CA GLU A 24 42.28 31.49 3.84
C GLU A 24 40.80 31.81 4.08
N VAL A 25 40.07 32.11 3.00
CA VAL A 25 38.61 32.17 3.03
C VAL A 25 38.10 30.73 3.10
N PHE A 26 37.69 30.30 4.30
CA PHE A 26 37.09 28.98 4.46
C PHE A 26 35.64 29.01 3.93
N VAL A 27 35.46 28.77 2.64
CA VAL A 27 34.13 28.52 2.07
C VAL A 27 33.67 27.16 2.58
N ARG A 28 32.93 27.13 3.69
CA ARG A 28 32.15 25.94 4.04
C ARG A 28 31.10 25.75 2.96
N ARG A 29 31.34 24.81 2.04
CA ARG A 29 30.28 24.29 1.17
C ARG A 29 29.21 23.71 2.07
N LEU A 30 28.04 24.35 2.16
CA LEU A 30 26.85 23.74 2.75
C LEU A 30 26.40 22.61 1.83
N ASN A 31 27.15 21.50 1.82
CA ASN A 31 26.74 20.22 1.25
C ASN A 31 25.77 19.51 2.24
N GLN A 32 24.93 20.27 2.93
CA GLN A 32 23.85 19.70 3.71
C GLN A 32 22.68 19.59 2.76
N VAL A 33 22.51 18.39 2.17
CA VAL A 33 21.25 18.03 1.53
C VAL A 33 20.21 18.08 2.63
N VAL A 34 19.50 19.21 2.74
CA VAL A 34 18.40 19.36 3.67
C VAL A 34 17.35 18.35 3.24
N SER A 35 17.00 17.41 4.11
CA SER A 35 16.00 16.39 3.84
C SER A 35 14.71 17.07 3.35
N LEU A 36 14.42 17.03 2.03
CA LEU A 36 13.26 17.67 1.42
C LEU A 36 11.91 17.13 1.95
N TRP A 37 11.95 16.06 2.72
CA TRP A 37 10.83 15.47 3.46
C TRP A 37 10.15 16.48 4.41
N TRP A 38 10.87 17.46 4.94
CA TRP A 38 10.27 18.53 5.77
C TRP A 38 9.70 19.70 4.95
N THR A 39 9.94 19.74 3.64
CA THR A 39 9.57 20.86 2.77
C THR A 39 8.31 20.62 1.95
N PHE A 40 7.88 19.37 1.76
CA PHE A 40 6.68 19.02 1.00
C PHE A 40 5.75 18.12 1.82
N GLY A 41 4.45 18.43 1.83
CA GLY A 41 3.42 17.56 2.39
C GLY A 41 3.12 16.35 1.49
N GLY A 42 2.32 15.39 1.99
CA GLY A 42 1.98 14.16 1.27
C GLY A 42 1.13 14.33 0.00
N GLY A 43 0.67 15.54 -0.30
CA GLY A 43 -0.22 15.85 -1.43
C GLY A 43 -1.68 15.50 -1.18
N THR A 44 -2.57 16.00 -2.04
CA THR A 44 -4.00 15.69 -2.03
C THR A 44 -4.42 15.39 -3.45
N ARG A 45 -4.99 14.20 -3.68
CA ARG A 45 -5.60 13.84 -4.96
C ARG A 45 -7.05 14.33 -4.97
N LEU A 46 -7.43 15.00 -6.05
CA LEU A 46 -8.81 15.43 -6.30
C LEU A 46 -9.30 14.71 -7.56
N ASP A 47 -10.33 13.88 -7.40
CA ASP A 47 -11.05 13.27 -8.51
C ASP A 47 -12.35 14.06 -8.76
N VAL A 48 -12.56 14.55 -9.97
CA VAL A 48 -13.76 15.34 -10.35
C VAL A 48 -14.63 14.52 -11.30
N GLY A 49 -15.81 14.14 -10.83
CA GLY A 49 -16.73 13.29 -11.60
C GLY A 49 -17.93 12.85 -10.77
N SER A 50 -18.75 11.98 -11.35
CA SER A 50 -19.88 11.36 -10.65
C SER A 50 -19.43 10.10 -9.93
N ASP A 51 -19.96 9.87 -8.72
CA ASP A 51 -19.73 8.63 -7.97
C ASP A 51 -20.33 7.44 -8.72
N VAL A 52 -19.48 6.46 -9.04
CA VAL A 52 -19.86 5.23 -9.74
C VAL A 52 -19.31 4.05 -8.95
N ARG A 53 -20.22 3.20 -8.48
CA ARG A 53 -19.83 1.97 -7.77
C ARG A 53 -19.19 0.98 -8.74
N PRO A 54 -18.02 0.40 -8.40
CA PRO A 54 -17.42 -0.61 -9.25
C PRO A 54 -18.29 -1.86 -9.31
N THR A 55 -18.25 -2.55 -10.45
CA THR A 55 -18.85 -3.88 -10.58
C THR A 55 -17.89 -4.92 -10.04
N LEU A 56 -18.31 -5.66 -9.02
CA LEU A 56 -17.53 -6.72 -8.40
C LEU A 56 -17.76 -8.06 -9.11
N THR A 57 -16.69 -8.84 -9.23
CA THR A 57 -16.76 -10.22 -9.72
C THR A 57 -15.75 -11.05 -8.93
N VAL A 58 -16.22 -12.12 -8.32
CA VAL A 58 -15.39 -13.03 -7.54
C VAL A 58 -15.19 -14.31 -8.32
N LEU A 59 -13.92 -14.66 -8.55
CA LEU A 59 -13.51 -15.85 -9.28
C LEU A 59 -13.05 -16.94 -8.31
N PRO A 60 -13.49 -18.20 -8.52
CA PRO A 60 -13.06 -19.32 -7.71
C PRO A 60 -11.59 -19.69 -7.95
N PRO A 61 -10.99 -20.47 -7.04
CA PRO A 61 -9.69 -21.10 -7.30
C PRO A 61 -9.80 -22.13 -8.41
N SER A 62 -8.74 -22.29 -9.19
CA SER A 62 -8.69 -23.29 -10.26
C SER A 62 -8.63 -24.71 -9.72
N SER A 63 -9.20 -25.66 -10.47
CA SER A 63 -9.19 -27.09 -10.12
C SER A 63 -7.77 -27.64 -9.99
N GLU A 64 -6.85 -27.20 -10.83
CA GLU A 64 -5.44 -27.61 -10.84
C GLU A 64 -4.70 -27.12 -9.59
N GLU A 65 -4.93 -25.87 -9.19
CA GLU A 65 -4.32 -25.30 -7.99
C GLU A 65 -4.80 -26.04 -6.72
N LEU A 66 -6.09 -26.40 -6.66
CA LEU A 66 -6.66 -27.17 -5.56
C LEU A 66 -6.03 -28.56 -5.42
N GLN A 67 -5.61 -29.18 -6.52
CA GLN A 67 -4.87 -30.45 -6.51
C GLN A 67 -3.45 -30.27 -5.98
N GLN A 68 -2.85 -29.09 -6.17
CA GLN A 68 -1.54 -28.71 -5.61
C GLN A 68 -1.61 -28.30 -4.12
N GLY A 69 -2.81 -28.34 -3.51
CA GLY A 69 -3.01 -28.04 -2.09
C GLY A 69 -3.17 -26.56 -1.76
N LYS A 70 -3.30 -25.69 -2.77
CA LYS A 70 -3.49 -24.24 -2.59
C LYS A 70 -4.84 -23.80 -3.16
N ALA A 71 -5.35 -22.66 -2.71
CA ALA A 71 -6.53 -22.03 -3.26
C ALA A 71 -6.29 -20.51 -3.31
N THR A 72 -6.34 -19.95 -4.52
CA THR A 72 -6.31 -18.50 -4.74
C THR A 72 -7.64 -18.03 -5.32
N LEU A 73 -8.35 -17.19 -4.58
CA LEU A 73 -9.50 -16.46 -5.10
C LEU A 73 -9.07 -15.10 -5.65
N MET A 74 -9.81 -14.61 -6.64
CA MET A 74 -9.59 -13.28 -7.23
C MET A 74 -10.89 -12.49 -7.24
N CYS A 75 -10.85 -11.26 -6.72
CA CYS A 75 -11.92 -10.29 -6.83
C CYS A 75 -11.49 -9.21 -7.81
N LEU A 76 -12.32 -8.98 -8.82
CA LEU A 76 -12.17 -7.90 -9.79
C LEU A 76 -13.22 -6.84 -9.50
N ALA A 77 -12.80 -5.59 -9.40
CA ALA A 77 -13.67 -4.44 -9.24
C ALA A 77 -13.45 -3.51 -10.43
N ASN A 78 -14.38 -3.47 -11.36
CA ASN A 78 -14.22 -2.75 -12.62
C ASN A 78 -15.14 -1.53 -12.68
N LYS A 79 -14.71 -0.50 -13.40
CA LYS A 79 -15.54 0.66 -13.75
C LYS A 79 -16.05 1.47 -12.54
N GLY A 80 -15.21 1.65 -11.53
CA GLY A 80 -15.53 2.48 -10.35
C GLY A 80 -14.98 3.91 -10.46
N PHE A 81 -15.59 4.83 -9.72
CA PHE A 81 -15.10 6.19 -9.52
C PHE A 81 -15.61 6.67 -8.16
N PRO A 82 -14.82 7.39 -7.34
CA PRO A 82 -13.48 7.95 -7.54
C PRO A 82 -12.35 6.92 -7.34
N SER A 83 -11.10 7.34 -7.18
CA SER A 83 -9.96 6.41 -7.01
C SER A 83 -9.81 5.83 -5.60
N ASP A 84 -10.63 6.26 -4.64
CA ASP A 84 -10.51 5.97 -3.20
C ASP A 84 -11.28 4.71 -2.74
N TRP A 85 -11.74 3.88 -3.68
CA TRP A 85 -12.29 2.57 -3.35
C TRP A 85 -11.21 1.63 -2.81
N SER A 86 -11.59 0.82 -1.83
CA SER A 86 -10.77 -0.22 -1.23
C SER A 86 -11.52 -1.54 -1.21
N LEU A 87 -10.81 -2.63 -1.55
CA LEU A 87 -11.34 -3.99 -1.51
C LEU A 87 -10.90 -4.69 -0.22
N SER A 88 -11.77 -5.53 0.33
CA SER A 88 -11.47 -6.41 1.46
C SER A 88 -12.19 -7.75 1.31
N TRP A 89 -11.81 -8.76 2.08
CA TRP A 89 -12.48 -10.06 2.04
C TRP A 89 -13.15 -10.43 3.36
N LYS A 90 -14.25 -11.17 3.24
CA LYS A 90 -14.92 -11.88 4.32
C LYS A 90 -15.04 -13.36 3.98
N VAL A 91 -14.64 -14.21 4.92
CA VAL A 91 -14.70 -15.68 4.82
C VAL A 91 -15.73 -16.15 5.84
N ASP A 92 -16.81 -16.78 5.38
CA ASP A 92 -17.95 -17.20 6.22
C ASP A 92 -18.47 -16.09 7.15
N GLY A 93 -18.52 -14.85 6.65
CA GLY A 93 -18.97 -13.67 7.38
C GLY A 93 -17.94 -13.07 8.35
N SER A 94 -16.81 -13.73 8.56
CA SER A 94 -15.69 -13.23 9.38
C SER A 94 -14.63 -12.53 8.54
N SER A 95 -13.95 -11.53 9.08
CA SER A 95 -12.87 -10.81 8.37
C SER A 95 -11.72 -11.75 7.97
N SER A 96 -11.16 -11.55 6.78
CA SER A 96 -10.07 -12.36 6.22
C SER A 96 -8.69 -12.16 6.85
N SER A 97 -8.57 -11.44 7.98
CA SER A 97 -7.27 -11.05 8.56
C SER A 97 -6.32 -12.21 8.89
N SER A 98 -6.83 -13.44 8.96
CA SER A 98 -6.06 -14.66 9.17
C SER A 98 -5.43 -15.24 7.89
N TRP A 99 -5.76 -14.70 6.71
CA TRP A 99 -5.37 -15.21 5.41
C TRP A 99 -4.47 -14.23 4.66
N GLU A 100 -3.74 -14.72 3.67
CA GLU A 100 -2.87 -13.88 2.85
C GLU A 100 -3.72 -13.14 1.80
N GLU A 101 -3.81 -11.83 1.96
CA GLU A 101 -4.53 -10.94 1.05
C GLU A 101 -3.57 -9.99 0.33
N SER A 102 -3.73 -9.85 -0.97
CA SER A 102 -2.96 -8.90 -1.78
C SER A 102 -3.90 -8.07 -2.66
N ARG A 103 -3.72 -6.75 -2.65
CA ARG A 103 -4.55 -5.78 -3.37
C ARG A 103 -3.71 -5.02 -4.38
N SER A 104 -4.22 -4.85 -5.59
CA SER A 104 -3.61 -3.97 -6.58
C SER A 104 -3.98 -2.51 -6.30
N PRO A 105 -3.14 -1.55 -6.70
CA PRO A 105 -3.58 -0.17 -6.80
C PRO A 105 -4.70 -0.05 -7.85
N GLY A 106 -5.50 1.02 -7.73
CA GLY A 106 -6.50 1.36 -8.73
C GLY A 106 -5.84 1.84 -10.02
N VAL A 107 -6.23 1.25 -11.14
CA VAL A 107 -5.74 1.59 -12.48
C VAL A 107 -6.82 2.40 -13.19
N LEU A 108 -6.47 3.59 -13.70
CA LEU A 108 -7.36 4.39 -14.52
C LEU A 108 -7.38 3.82 -15.95
N GLU A 109 -8.57 3.39 -16.38
CA GLU A 109 -8.80 2.82 -17.70
C GLU A 109 -9.09 3.91 -18.75
N LYS A 110 -9.13 3.50 -20.03
CA LYS A 110 -9.38 4.43 -21.16
C LYS A 110 -10.76 5.08 -21.14
N ASP A 111 -11.72 4.48 -20.44
CA ASP A 111 -13.07 5.03 -20.25
C ASP A 111 -13.15 6.09 -19.13
N GLY A 112 -12.03 6.37 -18.45
CA GLY A 112 -11.97 7.34 -17.36
C GLY A 112 -12.44 6.79 -16.02
N LEU A 113 -12.69 5.48 -15.93
CA LEU A 113 -13.06 4.80 -14.69
C LEU A 113 -11.88 3.97 -14.16
N TYR A 114 -11.92 3.67 -12.88
CA TYR A 114 -10.89 2.90 -12.20
C TYR A 114 -11.26 1.42 -12.11
N SER A 115 -10.23 0.59 -12.11
CA SER A 115 -10.32 -0.85 -11.87
C SER A 115 -9.32 -1.28 -10.80
N TRP A 116 -9.72 -2.24 -9.96
CA TRP A 116 -8.91 -2.83 -8.91
C TRP A 116 -9.01 -4.34 -8.96
N SER A 117 -8.02 -5.00 -8.38
CA SER A 117 -8.03 -6.43 -8.14
C SER A 117 -7.57 -6.73 -6.71
N SER A 118 -8.15 -7.76 -6.11
CA SER A 118 -7.69 -8.31 -4.84
C SER A 118 -7.61 -9.83 -4.96
N THR A 119 -6.61 -10.43 -4.33
CA THR A 119 -6.45 -11.88 -4.27
C THR A 119 -6.44 -12.33 -2.83
N LEU A 120 -7.11 -13.45 -2.56
CA LEU A 120 -7.15 -14.09 -1.25
C LEU A 120 -6.60 -15.50 -1.39
N ARG A 121 -5.53 -15.79 -0.65
CA ARG A 121 -4.87 -17.09 -0.66
C ARG A 121 -5.12 -17.81 0.66
N LEU A 122 -5.55 -19.06 0.53
CA LEU A 122 -5.73 -19.97 1.66
C LEU A 122 -5.37 -21.41 1.26
N PRO A 123 -5.06 -22.27 2.24
CA PRO A 123 -4.85 -23.68 1.99
C PRO A 123 -6.09 -24.38 1.41
N ALA A 124 -5.90 -25.36 0.52
CA ALA A 124 -7.02 -26.05 -0.13
C ALA A 124 -7.89 -26.84 0.87
N ASP A 125 -7.34 -27.32 1.97
CA ASP A 125 -8.10 -27.99 3.04
C ASP A 125 -9.04 -27.02 3.76
N GLN A 126 -8.67 -25.74 3.86
CA GLN A 126 -9.51 -24.69 4.43
C GLN A 126 -10.59 -24.28 3.43
N TRP A 127 -10.25 -24.08 2.16
CA TRP A 127 -11.22 -23.78 1.11
C TRP A 127 -12.37 -24.81 1.03
N ARG A 128 -12.05 -26.09 1.19
CA ARG A 128 -13.07 -27.17 1.21
C ARG A 128 -14.03 -27.07 2.40
N LYS A 129 -13.65 -26.41 3.48
CA LYS A 129 -14.47 -26.20 4.68
C LYS A 129 -15.31 -24.92 4.59
N VAL A 130 -14.77 -23.88 3.97
CA VAL A 130 -15.41 -22.55 3.85
C VAL A 130 -16.66 -22.60 3.00
N VAL A 131 -17.81 -22.13 3.51
CA VAL A 131 -19.09 -22.17 2.78
C VAL A 131 -19.18 -21.07 1.73
N SER A 132 -18.76 -19.86 2.10
CA SER A 132 -18.87 -18.69 1.26
C SER A 132 -17.72 -17.71 1.49
N VAL A 133 -17.34 -17.04 0.42
CA VAL A 133 -16.35 -15.96 0.46
C VAL A 133 -16.96 -14.74 -0.20
N SER A 134 -16.84 -13.59 0.45
CA SER A 134 -17.35 -12.32 -0.04
C SER A 134 -16.22 -11.33 -0.22
N CYS A 135 -16.19 -10.68 -1.38
CA CYS A 135 -15.35 -9.51 -1.60
C CYS A 135 -16.17 -8.26 -1.31
N GLU A 136 -15.67 -7.39 -0.44
CA GLU A 136 -16.28 -6.13 -0.03
C GLU A 136 -15.55 -4.95 -0.68
N ALA A 137 -16.31 -4.04 -1.27
CA ALA A 137 -15.83 -2.73 -1.71
C ALA A 137 -16.33 -1.65 -0.77
N THR A 138 -15.42 -0.79 -0.36
CA THR A 138 -15.66 0.30 0.59
C THR A 138 -15.08 1.61 0.05
N GLN A 139 -15.75 2.71 0.35
CA GLN A 139 -15.31 4.05 -0.01
C GLN A 139 -15.66 5.01 1.13
N GLY A 140 -14.64 5.59 1.77
CA GLY A 140 -14.82 6.50 2.91
C GLY A 140 -15.77 5.94 3.98
N SER A 141 -16.81 6.70 4.31
CA SER A 141 -17.85 6.31 5.28
C SER A 141 -19.10 5.71 4.64
N GLN A 142 -19.07 5.37 3.34
CA GLN A 142 -20.20 4.74 2.67
C GLN A 142 -20.42 3.32 3.20
N THR A 143 -21.67 2.83 3.08
CA THR A 143 -21.99 1.44 3.41
C THR A 143 -21.22 0.51 2.46
N PRO A 144 -20.44 -0.45 3.00
CA PRO A 144 -19.79 -1.47 2.18
C PRO A 144 -20.82 -2.22 1.34
N PHE A 145 -20.44 -2.61 0.13
CA PHE A 145 -21.20 -3.57 -0.66
C PHE A 145 -20.31 -4.75 -1.02
N SER A 146 -20.91 -5.92 -1.21
CA SER A 146 -20.16 -7.14 -1.44
C SER A 146 -20.72 -8.01 -2.54
N GLU A 147 -19.83 -8.75 -3.17
CA GLU A 147 -20.17 -9.88 -4.03
C GLU A 147 -19.75 -11.18 -3.35
N THR A 148 -20.66 -12.15 -3.27
CA THR A 148 -20.44 -13.40 -2.55
C THR A 148 -20.36 -14.57 -3.51
N LEU A 149 -19.22 -15.25 -3.49
CA LEU A 149 -19.05 -16.54 -4.12
C LEU A 149 -19.36 -17.63 -3.11
N ARG A 150 -20.30 -18.51 -3.44
CA ARG A 150 -20.53 -19.73 -2.67
C ARG A 150 -19.81 -20.90 -3.31
N ARG A 151 -19.20 -21.75 -2.47
CA ARG A 151 -18.38 -22.87 -2.93
C ARG A 151 -19.16 -23.89 -3.77
N ASP A 152 -20.45 -24.07 -3.48
CA ASP A 152 -21.35 -24.98 -4.21
C ASP A 152 -21.66 -24.52 -5.63
N GLN A 153 -21.55 -23.21 -5.90
CA GLN A 153 -21.69 -22.64 -7.24
C GLN A 153 -20.44 -22.84 -8.11
N CYS A 154 -19.32 -23.23 -7.48
CA CYS A 154 -18.10 -23.61 -8.15
C CYS A 154 -18.19 -25.09 -8.56
N SER A 155 -19.13 -25.44 -9.43
CA SER A 155 -19.09 -26.74 -10.11
C SER A 155 -17.79 -26.82 -10.89
N GLN A 156 -16.93 -27.80 -10.58
CA GLN A 156 -15.62 -28.05 -11.19
C GLN A 156 -15.60 -27.68 -12.68
N SER A 157 -15.17 -26.45 -12.96
CA SER A 157 -14.78 -26.01 -14.29
C SER A 157 -13.36 -26.47 -14.57
#